data_AF-A0A2A4FK34-F1
#
_entry.id   AF-A0A2A4FK34-F1
#
_cell.length_a   1.000
_cell.length_b   1.000
_cell.length_c   1.000
_cell.angle_alpha   90.00
_cell.angle_beta   90.00
_cell.angle_gamma   90.00
#
_symmetry.space_group_name_H-M   'P 1'
#
loop_
_entity.id
_entity.type
_entity.pdbx_description
1 polymer ?
#
loop_
_entity_poly.entity_id
_entity_poly.type
_entity_poly.pdbx_seq_one_letter_code
_entity_poly.pdbx_strand_id
1 'polypeptide(L)'
;MTTIDNISGLGPGYKGYEKFIPTNLTDNPLFCEEVHVNKTEADYIISPKGKGSAVHNLQTLAGQKAFIRDGNFISFPKESLEIKADWIPAASIQSGKTFDCKNPPADLIVQTIENNCYALVAMHISSKLEPKWVWATFEAQSTMTNPNGCDPELYSNCKDPWGSKNGSTGKGQKTEPSQALLDLMKAANIDPKFKNYRLVGAQSQYYSPQVLSNSFTEFNAQVRREHASCMTCHFYTLFTKDTTPILENPNFGPFPGYAGTGNPFPVPKGWYDQDFSWLLGIMPETKEGSALKRQENKVLPRVPG
;
A
#
# COMPACT_ATOMS: atom_id res chain seq x y z
N MET A 1 10.61 -10.94 1.53
CA MET A 1 9.35 -10.60 2.21
C MET A 1 9.75 -9.94 3.51
N THR A 2 9.53 -8.64 3.65
CA THR A 2 9.79 -7.98 4.93
C THR A 2 8.60 -8.31 5.82
N THR A 3 8.77 -9.24 6.75
CA THR A 3 7.81 -9.44 7.83
C THR A 3 7.90 -8.18 8.70
N ILE A 4 6.91 -7.29 8.60
CA ILE A 4 6.73 -6.28 9.64
C ILE A 4 6.15 -7.03 10.83
N ASP A 5 7.03 -7.54 11.68
CA ASP A 5 6.65 -8.07 12.98
C ASP A 5 6.12 -6.91 13.82
N ASN A 6 4.87 -7.06 14.28
CA ASN A 6 4.05 -6.12 15.05
C ASN A 6 3.24 -5.10 14.26
N ILE A 7 2.05 -5.53 13.84
CA ILE A 7 0.84 -4.74 14.14
C ILE A 7 0.06 -5.57 15.14
N SER A 8 0.15 -5.16 16.41
CA SER A 8 -0.55 -5.79 17.52
C SER A 8 -2.04 -5.94 17.19
N GLY A 9 -2.55 -7.17 17.37
CA GLY A 9 -3.97 -7.49 17.27
C GLY A 9 -4.80 -6.52 18.11
N LEU A 10 -5.97 -6.14 17.58
CA LEU A 10 -7.05 -5.30 18.14
C LEU A 10 -6.79 -4.70 19.55
N GLY A 11 -5.72 -3.92 19.69
CA GLY A 11 -5.34 -3.30 20.95
C GLY A 11 -6.18 -2.04 21.22
N PRO A 12 -5.88 -1.30 22.30
CA PRO A 12 -6.57 -0.05 22.65
C PRO A 12 -6.59 1.02 21.54
N GLY A 13 -5.80 0.87 20.46
CA GLY A 13 -5.81 1.72 19.27
C GLY A 13 -7.07 1.65 18.39
N TYR A 14 -7.92 0.63 18.55
CA TYR A 14 -9.16 0.48 17.76
C TYR A 14 -10.40 1.13 18.39
N LYS A 15 -10.26 1.82 19.53
CA LYS A 15 -11.36 2.57 20.14
C LYS A 15 -11.86 3.66 19.18
N GLY A 16 -13.12 3.60 18.77
CA GLY A 16 -13.70 4.46 17.74
C GLY A 16 -13.68 3.90 16.31
N TYR A 17 -13.11 2.69 16.11
CA TYR A 17 -13.10 1.95 14.85
C TYR A 17 -14.07 0.76 14.84
N GLU A 18 -14.93 0.61 15.86
CA GLU A 18 -15.74 -0.58 16.09
C GLU A 18 -16.66 -0.92 14.90
N LYS A 19 -17.15 0.11 14.18
CA LYS A 19 -17.98 -0.06 12.98
C LYS A 19 -17.18 -0.54 11.75
N PHE A 20 -15.87 -0.38 11.77
CA PHE A 20 -14.97 -0.70 10.66
C PHE A 20 -14.35 -2.10 10.79
N ILE A 21 -14.41 -2.72 11.97
CA ILE A 21 -13.86 -4.07 12.22
C ILE A 21 -14.67 -5.11 11.41
N PRO A 22 -14.05 -5.83 10.46
CA PRO A 22 -14.72 -6.92 9.76
C PRO A 22 -15.17 -8.05 10.70
N THR A 23 -16.43 -8.46 10.60
CA THR A 23 -17.06 -9.42 11.54
C THR A 23 -16.57 -10.87 11.41
N ASN A 24 -15.78 -11.15 10.38
CA ASN A 24 -15.19 -12.46 10.06
C ASN A 24 -13.83 -12.67 10.74
N LEU A 25 -13.28 -11.67 11.43
CA LEU A 25 -11.97 -11.74 12.06
C LEU A 25 -12.03 -12.43 13.43
N THR A 26 -10.92 -13.05 13.81
CA THR A 26 -10.70 -13.50 15.19
C THR A 26 -10.50 -12.31 16.14
N ASP A 27 -10.45 -12.56 17.45
CA ASP A 27 -10.24 -11.50 18.44
C ASP A 27 -8.85 -10.84 18.33
N ASN A 28 -7.88 -11.53 17.74
CA ASN A 28 -6.51 -11.05 17.54
C ASN A 28 -6.04 -11.38 16.11
N PRO A 29 -6.59 -10.71 15.08
CA PRO A 29 -6.20 -10.95 13.71
C PRO A 29 -4.80 -10.38 13.47
N LEU A 30 -4.03 -11.07 12.63
CA LEU A 30 -2.78 -10.62 12.06
C LEU A 30 -3.05 -10.05 10.67
N PHE A 31 -2.37 -8.95 10.36
CA PHE A 31 -2.35 -8.31 9.05
C PHE A 31 -0.91 -8.21 8.60
N CYS A 32 -0.66 -8.45 7.32
CA CYS A 32 0.67 -8.36 6.75
C CYS A 32 0.64 -7.45 5.54
N GLU A 33 1.57 -6.51 5.46
CA GLU A 33 1.75 -5.63 4.32
C GLU A 33 3.13 -5.91 3.70
N GLU A 34 3.20 -5.92 2.38
CA GLU A 34 4.46 -5.91 1.66
C GLU A 34 4.46 -4.82 0.58
N VAL A 35 5.63 -4.24 0.34
CA VAL A 35 5.84 -3.26 -0.73
C VAL A 35 6.88 -3.83 -1.68
N HIS A 36 6.51 -3.88 -2.96
CA HIS A 36 7.38 -4.24 -4.07
C HIS A 36 7.59 -3.03 -4.95
N VAL A 37 8.80 -2.87 -5.44
CA VAL A 37 9.15 -1.78 -6.36
C VAL A 37 9.80 -2.37 -7.59
N ASN A 38 9.63 -1.72 -8.74
CA ASN A 38 10.27 -2.21 -9.96
C ASN A 38 11.79 -1.93 -9.97
N LYS A 39 12.48 -2.44 -10.99
CA LYS A 39 13.95 -2.31 -11.07
C LYS A 39 14.41 -0.85 -11.10
N THR A 40 13.74 -0.01 -11.88
CA THR A 40 14.13 1.40 -12.03
C THR A 40 14.11 2.11 -10.69
N GLU A 41 13.05 1.88 -9.93
CA GLU A 41 12.89 2.47 -8.62
C GLU A 41 13.88 1.90 -7.60
N ALA A 42 14.04 0.57 -7.55
CA ALA A 42 15.01 -0.08 -6.69
C ALA A 42 16.44 0.45 -6.91
N ASP A 43 16.85 0.61 -8.17
CA ASP A 43 18.17 1.15 -8.52
C ASP A 43 18.33 2.60 -8.04
N TYR A 44 17.29 3.43 -8.20
CA TYR A 44 17.28 4.82 -7.73
C TYR A 44 17.38 4.90 -6.20
N ILE A 45 16.63 4.08 -5.47
CA ILE A 45 16.64 4.05 -4.00
C ILE A 45 18.02 3.66 -3.47
N ILE A 46 18.66 2.66 -4.07
CA ILE A 46 19.98 2.18 -3.65
C ILE A 46 21.08 3.20 -3.98
N SER A 47 20.98 3.88 -5.12
CA SER A 47 22.08 4.67 -5.66
C SER A 47 21.57 5.85 -6.51
N PRO A 48 20.95 6.88 -5.91
CA PRO A 48 20.27 7.95 -6.65
C PRO A 48 21.22 8.81 -7.50
N LYS A 49 22.53 8.81 -7.19
CA LYS A 49 23.60 9.47 -7.98
C LYS A 49 24.39 8.51 -8.89
N GLY A 50 23.89 7.29 -9.12
CA GLY A 50 24.63 6.24 -9.81
C GLY A 50 25.55 5.43 -8.87
N LYS A 51 26.10 4.32 -9.38
CA LYS A 51 26.79 3.28 -8.58
C LYS A 51 27.93 3.85 -7.73
N GLY A 52 27.92 3.55 -6.42
CA GLY A 52 29.08 3.73 -5.53
C GLY A 52 28.93 4.76 -4.41
N SER A 53 27.81 5.49 -4.31
CA SER A 53 27.57 6.41 -3.19
C SER A 53 26.72 5.73 -2.10
N ALA A 54 27.32 4.88 -1.28
CA ALA A 54 26.64 4.33 -0.09
C ALA A 54 26.13 5.44 0.85
N VAL A 55 26.75 6.62 0.78
CA VAL A 55 26.39 7.83 1.54
C VAL A 55 24.99 8.35 1.16
N HIS A 56 24.48 8.05 -0.03
CA HIS A 56 23.16 8.50 -0.49
C HIS A 56 22.15 7.36 -0.63
N ASN A 57 22.38 6.22 0.02
CA ASN A 57 21.40 5.13 -0.01
C ASN A 57 20.09 5.58 0.68
N LEU A 58 19.03 5.75 -0.10
CA LEU A 58 17.73 6.28 0.36
C LEU A 58 16.98 5.28 1.25
N GLN A 59 17.45 4.03 1.38
CA GLN A 59 16.94 3.04 2.32
C GLN A 59 17.22 3.38 3.80
N THR A 60 17.82 4.54 4.09
CA THR A 60 18.09 5.00 5.44
C THR A 60 17.81 6.49 5.54
N LEU A 61 17.30 6.94 6.69
CA LEU A 61 17.12 8.37 6.94
C LEU A 61 18.44 9.14 6.85
N ALA A 62 19.56 8.53 7.27
CA ALA A 62 20.89 9.10 7.11
C ALA A 62 21.25 9.38 5.64
N GLY A 63 20.99 8.41 4.75
CA GLY A 63 21.26 8.56 3.32
C GLY A 63 20.33 9.57 2.63
N GLN A 64 19.04 9.58 2.99
CA GLN A 64 18.09 10.60 2.54
C GLN A 64 18.53 12.01 2.97
N LYS A 65 18.93 12.18 4.24
CA LYS A 65 19.49 13.45 4.75
C LYS A 65 20.75 13.88 4.01
N ALA A 66 21.71 12.97 3.81
CA ALA A 66 22.93 13.28 3.09
C ALA A 66 22.65 13.73 1.65
N PHE A 67 21.70 13.06 0.98
CA PHE A 67 21.29 13.39 -0.38
C PHE A 67 20.69 14.81 -0.47
N ILE A 68 19.76 15.16 0.42
CA ILE A 68 19.17 16.52 0.48
C ILE A 68 20.18 17.58 0.95
N ARG A 69 21.09 17.24 1.87
CA ARG A 69 22.11 18.18 2.36
C ARG A 69 22.99 18.67 1.21
N ASP A 70 23.33 17.79 0.29
CA ASP A 70 24.11 18.07 -0.91
C ASP A 70 23.30 18.77 -2.01
N GLY A 71 22.14 19.36 -1.69
CA GLY A 71 21.31 20.17 -2.58
C GLY A 71 20.46 19.39 -3.58
N ASN A 72 20.28 18.08 -3.38
CA ASN A 72 19.48 17.25 -4.27
C ASN A 72 18.02 17.18 -3.79
N PHE A 73 17.13 16.73 -4.67
CA PHE A 73 15.72 16.47 -4.37
C PHE A 73 15.41 15.01 -4.67
N ILE A 74 14.67 14.35 -3.79
CA ILE A 74 14.16 13.01 -4.07
C ILE A 74 13.07 13.16 -5.14
N SER A 75 13.31 12.56 -6.28
CA SER A 75 12.40 12.58 -7.42
C SER A 75 12.60 11.30 -8.19
N PHE A 76 11.61 10.42 -8.10
CA PHE A 76 11.70 9.11 -8.71
C PHE A 76 11.71 9.19 -10.24
N PRO A 77 12.44 8.29 -10.93
CA PRO A 77 12.38 8.18 -12.39
C PRO A 77 10.96 7.93 -12.90
N LYS A 78 10.65 8.37 -14.12
CA LYS A 78 9.32 8.25 -14.73
C LYS A 78 8.81 6.81 -14.77
N GLU A 79 9.70 5.84 -14.93
CA GLU A 79 9.37 4.43 -15.01
C GLU A 79 9.15 3.80 -13.63
N SER A 80 9.29 4.53 -12.52
CA SER A 80 9.05 4.02 -11.16
C SER A 80 7.62 3.52 -10.96
N LEU A 81 7.52 2.44 -10.19
CA LEU A 81 6.29 1.72 -9.90
C LEU A 81 6.44 0.98 -8.58
N GLU A 82 5.48 1.22 -7.69
CA GLU A 82 5.34 0.49 -6.44
C GLU A 82 4.02 -0.28 -6.40
N ILE A 83 4.05 -1.45 -5.78
CA ILE A 83 2.88 -2.24 -5.44
C ILE A 83 2.95 -2.49 -3.94
N LYS A 84 1.96 -1.97 -3.22
CA LYS A 84 1.70 -2.36 -1.84
C LYS A 84 0.61 -3.42 -1.84
N ALA A 85 0.87 -4.55 -1.19
CA ALA A 85 -0.05 -5.67 -1.09
C ALA A 85 -0.33 -6.01 0.36
N ASP A 86 -1.61 -6.06 0.72
CA ASP A 86 -2.06 -6.46 2.05
C ASP A 86 -2.56 -7.90 2.01
N TRP A 87 -2.15 -8.64 3.02
CA TRP A 87 -2.37 -10.06 3.19
C TRP A 87 -2.98 -10.35 4.55
N ILE A 88 -3.88 -11.33 4.59
CA ILE A 88 -4.42 -11.88 5.83
C ILE A 88 -4.06 -13.37 5.91
N PRO A 89 -3.53 -13.87 7.03
CA PRO A 89 -3.35 -15.31 7.22
C PRO A 89 -4.67 -15.98 7.56
N ALA A 90 -4.84 -17.24 7.15
CA ALA A 90 -6.03 -18.05 7.40
C ALA A 90 -6.42 -18.10 8.89
N ALA A 91 -5.42 -18.09 9.78
CA ALA A 91 -5.60 -18.09 11.24
C ALA A 91 -6.25 -16.80 11.81
N SER A 92 -6.30 -15.72 11.02
CA SER A 92 -6.94 -14.45 11.41
C SER A 92 -8.42 -14.38 11.05
N ILE A 93 -8.94 -15.40 10.36
CA ILE A 93 -10.35 -15.54 10.03
C ILE A 93 -10.99 -16.54 11.01
N GLN A 94 -12.20 -16.23 11.48
CA GLN A 94 -12.97 -17.11 12.37
C GLN A 94 -13.09 -18.53 11.82
N SER A 95 -13.00 -19.51 12.72
CA SER A 95 -13.18 -20.93 12.40
C SER A 95 -14.53 -21.18 11.69
N GLY A 96 -14.52 -22.01 10.66
CA GLY A 96 -15.69 -22.27 9.80
C GLY A 96 -15.89 -21.26 8.65
N LYS A 97 -15.11 -20.17 8.61
CA LYS A 97 -15.10 -19.17 7.52
C LYS A 97 -13.70 -19.00 6.90
N THR A 98 -12.76 -19.88 7.20
CA THR A 98 -11.35 -19.76 6.80
C THR A 98 -11.06 -20.39 5.42
N PHE A 99 -9.83 -20.28 4.94
CA PHE A 99 -9.34 -20.80 3.66
C PHE A 99 -8.09 -21.67 3.83
N ASP A 100 -7.75 -22.42 2.78
CA ASP A 100 -6.57 -23.30 2.73
C ASP A 100 -5.83 -23.11 1.40
N CYS A 101 -4.49 -23.15 1.45
CA CYS A 101 -3.65 -23.01 0.28
C CYS A 101 -3.59 -24.28 -0.56
N LYS A 102 -3.91 -25.46 -0.01
CA LYS A 102 -3.99 -26.69 -0.81
C LYS A 102 -5.26 -26.74 -1.66
N ASN A 103 -6.34 -26.14 -1.17
CA ASN A 103 -7.63 -26.05 -1.86
C ASN A 103 -8.11 -24.59 -1.86
N PRO A 104 -7.43 -23.71 -2.62
CA PRO A 104 -7.70 -22.28 -2.57
C PRO A 104 -9.10 -21.94 -3.10
N PRO A 105 -9.82 -21.01 -2.46
CA PRO A 105 -11.02 -20.44 -3.04
C PRO A 105 -10.74 -19.87 -4.44
N ALA A 106 -11.65 -20.10 -5.39
CA ALA A 106 -11.46 -19.70 -6.79
C ALA A 106 -11.36 -18.18 -6.98
N ASP A 107 -11.84 -17.41 -6.00
CA ASP A 107 -11.86 -15.95 -5.99
C ASP A 107 -10.73 -15.31 -5.19
N LEU A 108 -9.80 -16.10 -4.63
CA LEU A 108 -8.67 -15.60 -3.85
C LEU A 108 -7.33 -16.01 -4.46
N ILE A 109 -6.41 -15.04 -4.47
CA ILE A 109 -4.98 -15.32 -4.60
C ILE A 109 -4.48 -15.65 -3.20
N VAL A 110 -3.86 -16.83 -3.07
CA VAL A 110 -3.29 -17.29 -1.81
C VAL A 110 -1.83 -17.72 -1.98
N GLN A 111 -1.07 -17.63 -0.90
CA GLN A 111 0.33 -18.00 -0.87
C GLN A 111 0.69 -18.68 0.45
N THR A 112 1.50 -19.74 0.38
CA THR A 112 2.10 -20.36 1.56
C THR A 112 3.44 -19.68 1.87
N ILE A 113 3.57 -19.10 3.06
CA ILE A 113 4.80 -18.50 3.57
C ILE A 113 5.08 -19.12 4.94
N GLU A 114 6.27 -19.72 5.11
CA GLU A 114 6.68 -20.37 6.37
C GLU A 114 5.63 -21.33 6.94
N ASN A 115 5.00 -22.12 6.06
CA ASN A 115 3.90 -23.06 6.35
C ASN A 115 2.55 -22.43 6.74
N ASN A 116 2.43 -21.10 6.75
CA ASN A 116 1.17 -20.40 6.95
C ASN A 116 0.54 -20.04 5.60
N CYS A 117 -0.79 -20.14 5.50
CA CYS A 117 -1.52 -19.75 4.30
C CYS A 117 -2.03 -18.31 4.42
N TYR A 118 -1.72 -17.48 3.43
CA TYR A 118 -2.12 -16.08 3.34
C TYR A 118 -3.00 -15.86 2.13
N ALA A 119 -4.00 -14.98 2.23
CA ALA A 119 -4.80 -14.51 1.12
C ALA A 119 -4.50 -13.03 0.86
N LEU A 120 -4.33 -12.66 -0.41
CA LEU A 120 -4.24 -11.27 -0.84
C LEU A 120 -5.63 -10.65 -0.72
N VAL A 121 -5.76 -9.53 -0.02
CA VAL A 121 -7.05 -8.91 0.29
C VAL A 121 -7.20 -7.50 -0.26
N ALA A 122 -6.09 -6.78 -0.37
CA ALA A 122 -6.05 -5.45 -0.93
C ALA A 122 -4.70 -5.20 -1.61
N MET A 123 -4.71 -4.26 -2.56
CA MET A 123 -3.53 -3.85 -3.27
C MET A 123 -3.63 -2.37 -3.63
N HIS A 124 -2.55 -1.63 -3.38
CA HIS A 124 -2.30 -0.32 -3.96
C HIS A 124 -1.23 -0.44 -5.04
N ILE A 125 -1.47 0.22 -6.17
CA ILE A 125 -0.48 0.38 -7.24
C ILE A 125 -0.22 1.87 -7.37
N SER A 126 1.06 2.27 -7.35
CA SER A 126 1.47 3.63 -7.69
C SER A 126 2.46 3.62 -8.84
N SER A 127 2.39 4.65 -9.68
CA SER A 127 3.29 4.80 -10.82
C SER A 127 3.65 6.25 -11.10
N LYS A 128 4.93 6.49 -11.42
CA LYS A 128 5.48 7.79 -11.83
C LYS A 128 5.34 8.05 -13.34
N LEU A 129 4.54 7.26 -14.06
CA LEU A 129 4.35 7.44 -15.51
C LEU A 129 3.83 8.83 -15.89
N GLU A 130 3.12 9.48 -14.96
CA GLU A 130 2.74 10.89 -15.03
C GLU A 130 3.64 11.74 -14.10
N PRO A 131 3.90 13.03 -14.42
CA PRO A 131 4.74 13.90 -13.60
C PRO A 131 4.33 13.96 -12.13
N LYS A 132 3.03 13.79 -11.87
CA LYS A 132 2.44 13.67 -10.54
C LYS A 132 1.84 12.26 -10.48
N TRP A 133 2.39 11.41 -9.62
CA TRP A 133 2.05 9.98 -9.48
C TRP A 133 0.58 9.65 -9.74
N VAL A 134 0.37 8.50 -10.38
CA VAL A 134 -0.92 7.83 -10.44
C VAL A 134 -0.96 6.80 -9.33
N TRP A 135 -2.06 6.76 -8.58
CA TRP A 135 -2.35 5.77 -7.56
C TRP A 135 -3.69 5.10 -7.87
N ALA A 136 -3.76 3.79 -7.67
CA ALA A 136 -4.99 3.02 -7.78
C ALA A 136 -5.07 2.00 -6.65
N THR A 137 -6.30 1.74 -6.20
CA THR A 137 -6.56 0.79 -5.10
C THR A 137 -7.54 -0.29 -5.51
N PHE A 138 -7.26 -1.52 -5.09
CA PHE A 138 -7.99 -2.71 -5.43
C PHE A 138 -8.33 -3.52 -4.17
N GLU A 139 -9.52 -4.10 -4.14
CA GLU A 139 -9.97 -4.98 -3.06
C GLU A 139 -10.39 -6.34 -3.61
N ALA A 140 -10.10 -7.41 -2.86
CA ALA A 140 -10.64 -8.73 -3.14
C ALA A 140 -12.18 -8.72 -3.03
N GLN A 141 -12.85 -9.25 -4.06
CA GLN A 141 -14.30 -9.44 -4.09
C GLN A 141 -14.70 -10.71 -3.32
N SER A 142 -14.31 -10.79 -2.04
CA SER A 142 -14.56 -11.95 -1.19
C SER A 142 -15.11 -11.55 0.17
N THR A 143 -16.32 -12.00 0.48
CA THR A 143 -16.92 -11.83 1.81
C THR A 143 -16.22 -12.66 2.89
N MET A 144 -15.36 -13.59 2.48
CA MET A 144 -14.55 -14.41 3.39
C MET A 144 -13.41 -13.61 4.02
N THR A 145 -12.77 -12.73 3.26
CA THR A 145 -11.56 -12.01 3.68
C THR A 145 -11.78 -10.51 3.83
N ASN A 146 -12.68 -9.92 3.02
CA ASN A 146 -13.04 -8.51 3.10
C ASN A 146 -14.56 -8.28 2.99
N PRO A 147 -15.37 -8.64 4.02
CA PRO A 147 -16.82 -8.45 4.00
C PRO A 147 -17.25 -6.97 4.03
N ASN A 148 -16.33 -6.06 4.36
CA ASN A 148 -16.56 -4.62 4.35
C ASN A 148 -16.20 -3.97 3.01
N GLY A 149 -15.75 -4.75 2.03
CA GLY A 149 -15.38 -4.22 0.73
C GLY A 149 -16.55 -3.52 0.05
N CYS A 150 -16.27 -2.39 -0.58
CA CYS A 150 -17.26 -1.54 -1.27
C CYS A 150 -18.42 -1.05 -0.39
N ASP A 151 -18.20 -0.93 0.92
CA ASP A 151 -19.17 -0.33 1.84
C ASP A 151 -19.14 1.21 1.75
N PRO A 152 -20.20 1.84 1.20
CA PRO A 152 -20.26 3.28 1.03
C PRO A 152 -20.31 4.04 2.36
N GLU A 153 -20.64 3.38 3.48
CA GLU A 153 -20.62 3.98 4.82
C GLU A 153 -19.23 3.92 5.46
N LEU A 154 -18.37 2.98 5.03
CA LEU A 154 -17.01 2.84 5.55
C LEU A 154 -16.00 3.63 4.73
N TYR A 155 -15.70 3.26 3.49
CA TYR A 155 -14.57 3.88 2.76
C TYR A 155 -14.87 4.24 1.30
N SER A 156 -15.56 3.38 0.57
CA SER A 156 -15.87 3.61 -0.84
C SER A 156 -17.02 2.73 -1.29
N ASN A 157 -17.70 3.13 -2.35
CA ASN A 157 -18.73 2.32 -3.01
C ASN A 157 -18.15 1.47 -4.16
N CYS A 158 -16.84 1.54 -4.43
CA CYS A 158 -16.17 0.89 -5.56
C CYS A 158 -16.79 1.19 -6.93
N LYS A 159 -17.18 2.44 -7.18
CA LYS A 159 -17.77 2.83 -8.46
C LYS A 159 -16.72 2.80 -9.58
N ASP A 160 -16.70 1.70 -10.33
CA ASP A 160 -15.85 1.50 -11.51
C ASP A 160 -16.72 1.22 -12.76
N PRO A 161 -17.16 2.26 -13.50
CA PRO A 161 -18.00 2.09 -14.67
C PRO A 161 -17.26 1.54 -15.89
N TRP A 162 -15.92 1.52 -15.87
CA TRP A 162 -15.12 1.04 -16.99
C TRP A 162 -14.72 -0.43 -16.80
N GLY A 163 -14.29 -0.82 -15.60
CA GLY A 163 -13.84 -2.17 -15.29
C GLY A 163 -14.94 -3.11 -14.83
N SER A 164 -16.13 -2.64 -14.41
CA SER A 164 -17.23 -3.49 -13.94
C SER A 164 -18.52 -3.34 -14.77
N LYS A 165 -19.17 -4.47 -15.14
CA LYS A 165 -20.37 -4.48 -16.01
C LYS A 165 -21.68 -4.05 -15.32
N ASN A 166 -21.88 -4.41 -14.06
CA ASN A 166 -23.21 -4.33 -13.43
C ASN A 166 -23.43 -3.15 -12.50
N GLY A 167 -22.46 -2.24 -12.35
CA GLY A 167 -22.59 -0.95 -11.65
C GLY A 167 -23.10 -0.96 -10.20
N SER A 168 -23.55 -2.10 -9.67
CA SER A 168 -24.10 -2.24 -8.33
C SER A 168 -22.97 -2.13 -7.32
N THR A 169 -23.06 -1.07 -6.53
CA THR A 169 -22.11 -0.65 -5.53
C THR A 169 -22.73 -0.86 -4.16
N GLY A 170 -22.32 -1.90 -3.45
CA GLY A 170 -22.80 -2.18 -2.12
C GLY A 170 -21.86 -3.12 -1.40
N LYS A 171 -21.86 -3.00 -0.06
CA LYS A 171 -21.05 -3.81 0.84
C LYS A 171 -21.07 -5.29 0.44
N GLY A 172 -19.89 -5.85 0.16
CA GLY A 172 -19.68 -7.26 -0.15
C GLY A 172 -20.27 -7.75 -1.49
N GLN A 173 -20.79 -6.87 -2.35
CA GLN A 173 -21.37 -7.25 -3.64
C GLN A 173 -20.27 -7.53 -4.67
N LYS A 174 -20.35 -8.69 -5.34
CA LYS A 174 -19.47 -9.04 -6.45
C LYS A 174 -19.93 -8.38 -7.75
N THR A 175 -18.97 -8.03 -8.59
CA THR A 175 -19.19 -7.54 -9.95
C THR A 175 -18.39 -8.33 -10.95
N GLU A 176 -18.95 -8.45 -12.15
CA GLU A 176 -18.26 -9.06 -13.27
C GLU A 176 -17.39 -8.02 -13.99
N PRO A 177 -16.16 -8.41 -14.41
CA PRO A 177 -15.29 -7.53 -15.16
C PRO A 177 -15.87 -7.20 -16.55
N SER A 178 -15.61 -5.99 -17.03
CA SER A 178 -15.93 -5.57 -18.39
C SER A 178 -15.10 -6.33 -19.42
N GLN A 179 -15.59 -6.40 -20.66
CA GLN A 179 -14.82 -7.06 -21.72
C GLN A 179 -13.51 -6.31 -22.00
N ALA A 180 -13.53 -4.98 -21.96
CA ALA A 180 -12.35 -4.15 -22.15
C ALA A 180 -11.27 -4.45 -21.09
N LEU A 181 -11.66 -4.61 -19.83
CA LEU A 181 -10.73 -5.02 -18.77
C LEU A 181 -10.18 -6.43 -19.03
N LEU A 182 -11.04 -7.39 -19.36
CA LEU A 182 -10.62 -8.77 -19.67
C LEU A 182 -9.63 -8.84 -20.85
N ASP A 183 -9.85 -8.04 -21.89
CA ASP A 183 -8.98 -7.98 -23.06
C ASP A 183 -7.60 -7.43 -22.71
N LEU A 184 -7.54 -6.39 -21.86
CA LEU A 184 -6.30 -5.84 -21.34
C LEU A 184 -5.55 -6.82 -20.43
N MET A 185 -6.26 -7.47 -19.51
CA MET A 185 -5.68 -8.50 -18.64
C MET A 185 -5.10 -9.65 -19.46
N LYS A 186 -5.81 -10.08 -20.51
CA LYS A 186 -5.34 -11.12 -21.44
C LYS A 186 -4.12 -10.65 -22.22
N ALA A 187 -4.12 -9.43 -22.76
CA ALA A 187 -2.99 -8.88 -23.49
C ALA A 187 -1.74 -8.74 -22.61
N ALA A 188 -1.93 -8.43 -21.33
CA ALA A 188 -0.87 -8.33 -20.33
C ALA A 188 -0.47 -9.70 -19.72
N ASN A 189 -1.13 -10.80 -20.11
CA ASN A 189 -0.93 -12.14 -19.57
C ASN A 189 -1.02 -12.17 -18.02
N ILE A 190 -1.99 -11.45 -17.46
CA ILE A 190 -2.24 -11.40 -16.01
C ILE A 190 -2.95 -12.69 -15.57
N ASP A 191 -2.60 -13.22 -14.40
CA ASP A 191 -3.28 -14.36 -13.80
C ASP A 191 -4.81 -14.09 -13.74
N PRO A 192 -5.65 -14.97 -14.30
CA PRO A 192 -7.10 -14.78 -14.31
C PRO A 192 -7.73 -14.56 -12.93
N LYS A 193 -7.07 -14.96 -11.83
CA LYS A 193 -7.54 -14.70 -10.46
C LYS A 193 -7.63 -13.21 -10.13
N PHE A 194 -6.81 -12.37 -10.77
CA PHE A 194 -6.87 -10.92 -10.56
C PHE A 194 -8.21 -10.30 -10.99
N LYS A 195 -9.03 -11.01 -11.78
CA LYS A 195 -10.39 -10.54 -12.13
C LYS A 195 -11.30 -10.44 -10.90
N ASN A 196 -10.93 -11.10 -9.81
CA ASN A 196 -11.64 -11.06 -8.53
C ASN A 196 -11.16 -9.91 -7.64
N TYR A 197 -10.26 -9.05 -8.11
CA TYR A 197 -9.79 -7.86 -7.40
C TYR A 197 -10.33 -6.63 -8.10
N ARG A 198 -11.27 -5.94 -7.44
CA ARG A 198 -12.02 -4.84 -8.03
C ARG A 198 -11.31 -3.52 -7.77
N LEU A 199 -11.24 -2.68 -8.80
CA LEU A 199 -10.83 -1.29 -8.65
C LEU A 199 -11.82 -0.57 -7.73
N VAL A 200 -11.33 -0.08 -6.61
CA VAL A 200 -12.11 0.77 -5.70
C VAL A 200 -12.10 2.21 -6.19
N GLY A 201 -10.96 2.64 -6.74
CA GLY A 201 -10.80 3.89 -7.47
C GLY A 201 -9.34 4.17 -7.80
N ALA A 202 -9.12 5.25 -8.53
CA ALA A 202 -7.80 5.75 -8.88
C ALA A 202 -7.74 7.27 -8.75
N GLN A 203 -6.57 7.80 -8.44
CA GLN A 203 -6.28 9.22 -8.40
C GLN A 203 -4.99 9.48 -9.14
N SER A 204 -4.95 10.60 -9.83
CA SER A 204 -3.71 11.20 -10.28
C SER A 204 -3.61 12.56 -9.62
N GLN A 205 -2.39 12.99 -9.32
CA GLN A 205 -2.10 14.30 -8.74
C GLN A 205 -2.55 14.49 -7.28
N TYR A 206 -1.94 15.48 -6.63
CA TYR A 206 -2.25 15.89 -5.27
C TYR A 206 -3.33 16.98 -5.18
N TYR A 207 -3.86 17.44 -6.31
CA TYR A 207 -4.83 18.54 -6.37
C TYR A 207 -6.23 17.98 -6.63
N SER A 208 -7.15 18.25 -5.72
CA SER A 208 -8.52 17.73 -5.63
C SER A 208 -8.66 16.21 -5.39
N PRO A 209 -7.85 15.57 -4.51
CA PRO A 209 -8.07 14.18 -4.17
C PRO A 209 -9.41 14.04 -3.45
N GLN A 210 -10.23 13.13 -3.97
CA GLN A 210 -11.49 12.72 -3.35
C GLN A 210 -11.21 11.84 -2.14
N VAL A 211 -12.17 11.75 -1.21
CA VAL A 211 -12.13 10.69 -0.20
C VAL A 211 -12.26 9.37 -0.94
N LEU A 212 -11.14 8.67 -1.07
CA LEU A 212 -11.02 7.39 -1.75
C LEU A 212 -10.03 6.55 -0.96
N SER A 213 -10.47 5.35 -0.63
CA SER A 213 -9.80 4.54 0.36
C SER A 213 -10.12 3.06 0.17
N ASN A 214 -9.23 2.22 0.66
CA ASN A 214 -9.36 0.78 0.76
C ASN A 214 -9.85 0.38 2.15
N SER A 215 -10.91 -0.42 2.21
CA SER A 215 -11.51 -0.83 3.49
C SER A 215 -10.61 -1.68 4.36
N PHE A 216 -9.65 -2.37 3.75
CA PHE A 216 -8.71 -3.21 4.46
C PHE A 216 -7.42 -2.47 4.79
N THR A 217 -6.77 -1.85 3.79
CA THR A 217 -5.49 -1.16 3.99
C THR A 217 -5.64 -0.03 5.00
N GLU A 218 -6.76 0.70 5.01
CA GLU A 218 -6.93 1.83 5.93
C GLU A 218 -7.34 1.37 7.32
N PHE A 219 -8.05 0.24 7.40
CA PHE A 219 -8.27 -0.42 8.68
C PHE A 219 -6.94 -0.90 9.29
N ASN A 220 -6.09 -1.56 8.50
CA ASN A 220 -4.77 -2.04 8.92
C ASN A 220 -3.87 -0.87 9.40
N ALA A 221 -3.90 0.25 8.67
CA ALA A 221 -3.18 1.48 9.02
C ALA A 221 -3.86 2.33 10.11
N GLN A 222 -5.02 1.90 10.64
CA GLN A 222 -5.82 2.65 11.63
C GLN A 222 -6.16 4.07 11.16
N VAL A 223 -6.51 4.24 9.89
CA VAL A 223 -6.91 5.53 9.29
C VAL A 223 -8.43 5.59 9.18
N ARG A 224 -9.06 6.60 9.83
CA ARG A 224 -10.50 6.82 9.70
C ARG A 224 -10.85 7.33 8.31
N ARG A 225 -12.06 7.02 7.83
CA ARG A 225 -12.56 7.42 6.51
C ARG A 225 -12.31 8.90 6.19
N GLU A 226 -12.60 9.80 7.11
CA GLU A 226 -12.47 11.24 6.90
C GLU A 226 -11.02 11.71 6.63
N HIS A 227 -10.04 10.88 6.99
CA HIS A 227 -8.61 11.10 6.80
C HIS A 227 -8.00 10.18 5.73
N ALA A 228 -8.83 9.36 5.09
CA ALA A 228 -8.37 8.35 4.15
C ALA A 228 -8.17 8.92 2.75
N SER A 229 -6.92 9.25 2.44
CA SER A 229 -6.44 9.63 1.11
C SER A 229 -4.97 9.24 1.01
N CYS A 230 -4.65 8.18 0.26
CA CYS A 230 -3.25 7.77 0.09
C CYS A 230 -2.43 8.89 -0.59
N MET A 231 -2.98 9.55 -1.61
CA MET A 231 -2.29 10.67 -2.27
C MET A 231 -2.02 11.83 -1.32
N THR A 232 -3.00 12.26 -0.52
CA THR A 232 -2.80 13.38 0.42
C THR A 232 -1.89 12.98 1.58
N CYS A 233 -2.03 11.77 2.11
CA CYS A 233 -1.19 11.26 3.21
C CYS A 233 0.27 11.19 2.76
N HIS A 234 0.54 10.56 1.61
CA HIS A 234 1.89 10.45 1.03
C HIS A 234 2.41 11.74 0.39
N PHE A 235 1.62 12.82 0.33
CA PHE A 235 2.20 14.14 0.11
C PHE A 235 2.92 14.64 1.36
N TYR A 236 2.43 14.24 2.54
CA TYR A 236 2.99 14.66 3.82
C TYR A 236 4.10 13.76 4.31
N THR A 237 4.56 12.74 3.58
CA THR A 237 5.79 11.99 3.90
C THR A 237 7.00 12.91 3.78
N LEU A 238 7.29 13.59 4.90
CA LEU A 238 8.24 14.69 4.98
C LEU A 238 9.24 14.42 6.09
N PHE A 239 10.47 14.91 5.90
CA PHE A 239 11.51 14.83 6.91
C PHE A 239 12.30 16.12 7.04
N THR A 240 12.93 16.30 8.20
CA THR A 240 13.80 17.45 8.48
C THR A 240 15.23 17.21 8.00
N LYS A 241 15.84 18.22 7.37
CA LYS A 241 17.25 18.17 6.95
C LYS A 241 18.24 18.40 8.11
N ASP A 242 17.91 19.30 9.03
CA ASP A 242 18.90 19.93 9.92
C ASP A 242 18.80 19.51 11.41
N THR A 243 17.93 18.56 11.76
CA THR A 243 17.80 18.08 13.15
C THR A 243 18.62 16.83 13.42
N THR A 244 18.98 16.64 14.70
CA THR A 244 19.57 15.42 15.25
C THR A 244 18.75 15.05 16.49
N PRO A 245 17.90 14.01 16.45
CA PRO A 245 17.67 13.08 15.32
C PRO A 245 16.93 13.72 14.14
N ILE A 246 16.96 13.05 12.98
CA ILE A 246 16.06 13.37 11.85
C ILE A 246 14.64 13.13 12.34
N LEU A 247 13.74 14.06 12.07
CA LEU A 247 12.33 13.91 12.40
C LEU A 247 11.57 13.60 11.12
N GLU A 248 10.81 12.53 11.14
CA GLU A 248 9.73 12.28 10.20
C GLU A 248 8.45 12.90 10.73
N ASN A 249 7.56 13.31 9.83
CA ASN A 249 6.24 13.77 10.26
C ASN A 249 5.46 12.59 10.88
N PRO A 250 4.64 12.87 11.92
CA PRO A 250 4.00 11.80 12.70
C PRO A 250 3.12 10.91 11.82
N ASN A 251 3.36 9.60 11.89
CA ASN A 251 2.63 8.54 11.17
C ASN A 251 2.53 8.76 9.65
N PHE A 252 3.48 9.49 9.05
CA PHE A 252 3.46 9.81 7.61
C PHE A 252 2.19 10.56 7.17
N GLY A 253 1.49 11.19 8.11
CA GLY A 253 0.22 11.87 7.90
C GLY A 253 0.31 13.41 7.95
N PRO A 254 -0.83 14.09 7.75
CA PRO A 254 -0.89 15.55 7.86
C PRO A 254 -0.39 16.04 9.23
N PHE A 255 0.27 17.20 9.24
CA PHE A 255 0.58 17.90 10.50
C PHE A 255 -0.70 18.24 11.29
N PRO A 256 -0.61 18.44 12.62
CA PRO A 256 -1.76 18.91 13.39
C PRO A 256 -2.40 20.16 12.78
N GLY A 257 -3.70 20.08 12.49
CA GLY A 257 -4.47 21.16 11.85
C GLY A 257 -4.44 21.17 10.32
N TYR A 258 -3.70 20.26 9.68
CA TYR A 258 -3.68 20.11 8.23
C TYR A 258 -4.79 19.13 7.80
N ALA A 259 -5.31 19.32 6.60
CA ALA A 259 -6.33 18.45 6.05
C ALA A 259 -5.69 17.11 5.65
N GLY A 260 -6.23 16.00 6.17
CA GLY A 260 -5.80 14.65 5.78
C GLY A 260 -6.37 14.18 4.44
N THR A 261 -7.36 14.90 3.92
CA THR A 261 -7.98 14.66 2.60
C THR A 261 -8.11 15.98 1.85
N GLY A 262 -8.23 15.92 0.53
CA GLY A 262 -8.26 17.11 -0.32
C GLY A 262 -6.88 17.71 -0.60
N ASN A 263 -6.87 18.98 -1.01
CA ASN A 263 -5.64 19.68 -1.39
C ASN A 263 -4.68 19.77 -0.20
N PRO A 264 -3.44 19.27 -0.32
CA PRO A 264 -2.48 19.42 0.75
C PRO A 264 -2.03 20.88 0.90
N PHE A 265 -1.63 21.23 2.11
CA PHE A 265 -0.98 22.50 2.40
C PHE A 265 0.48 22.50 1.89
N PRO A 266 1.07 23.67 1.60
CA PRO A 266 2.47 23.77 1.21
C PRO A 266 3.40 23.12 2.24
N VAL A 267 4.47 22.49 1.76
CA VAL A 267 5.52 21.90 2.61
C VAL A 267 6.10 22.99 3.53
N PRO A 268 6.09 22.80 4.88
CA PRO A 268 6.63 23.79 5.79
C PRO A 268 8.13 24.03 5.59
N LYS A 269 8.59 25.25 5.89
CA LYS A 269 10.01 25.59 5.79
C LYS A 269 10.86 24.64 6.64
N GLY A 270 11.92 24.07 6.05
CA GLY A 270 12.85 23.15 6.72
C GLY A 270 12.46 21.68 6.62
N TRP A 271 11.31 21.37 6.04
CA TRP A 271 10.85 20.03 5.71
C TRP A 271 11.04 19.73 4.22
N TYR A 272 11.26 18.46 3.90
CA TYR A 272 11.58 18.00 2.55
C TYR A 272 10.74 16.77 2.21
N ASP A 273 10.25 16.74 0.97
CA ASP A 273 9.43 15.68 0.41
C ASP A 273 10.27 14.44 0.07
N GLN A 274 9.74 13.27 0.40
CA GLN A 274 10.26 11.96 0.01
C GLN A 274 9.75 11.50 -1.37
N ASP A 275 8.97 12.35 -2.06
CA ASP A 275 8.11 12.00 -3.19
C ASP A 275 7.04 10.98 -2.74
N PHE A 276 6.13 10.54 -3.63
CA PHE A 276 5.21 9.45 -3.29
C PHE A 276 5.98 8.13 -3.21
N SER A 277 6.31 7.63 -2.02
CA SER A 277 6.87 6.30 -1.83
C SER A 277 6.37 5.65 -0.55
N TRP A 278 5.89 4.42 -0.63
CA TRP A 278 5.63 3.60 0.55
C TRP A 278 6.92 3.04 1.12
N LEU A 279 7.90 2.75 0.25
CA LEU A 279 9.14 2.14 0.68
C LEU A 279 10.01 3.10 1.50
N LEU A 280 10.07 4.39 1.13
CA LEU A 280 10.89 5.36 1.87
C LEU A 280 10.31 5.72 3.25
N GLY A 281 8.99 5.68 3.39
CA GLY A 281 8.26 6.00 4.63
C GLY A 281 8.18 4.86 5.66
N ILE A 282 9.03 3.85 5.57
CA ILE A 282 9.11 2.75 6.57
C ILE A 282 10.55 2.49 7.02
N MET A 283 11.46 3.44 6.77
CA MET A 283 12.89 3.21 6.93
C MET A 283 13.36 3.49 8.36
N PRO A 284 14.10 2.56 8.99
CA PRO A 284 14.53 2.72 10.37
C PRO A 284 15.53 3.87 10.55
N GLU A 285 15.55 4.50 11.74
CA GLU A 285 16.52 5.53 12.14
C GLU A 285 17.99 5.05 12.16
N THR A 286 18.27 3.78 11.85
CA THR A 286 19.52 3.13 12.22
C THR A 286 20.76 3.77 11.60
N LYS A 287 21.73 4.03 12.49
CA LYS A 287 23.08 4.57 12.27
C LYS A 287 23.78 3.91 11.09
N GLU A 288 24.59 4.70 10.36
CA GLU A 288 25.49 4.26 9.29
C GLU A 288 26.06 2.86 9.56
N GLY A 289 25.69 1.87 8.73
CA GLY A 289 26.31 0.54 8.73
C GLY A 289 25.38 -0.66 8.79
N SER A 290 24.11 -0.52 9.20
CA SER A 290 23.12 -1.60 9.07
C SER A 290 22.34 -1.43 7.76
N ALA A 291 22.92 -1.91 6.66
CA ALA A 291 22.11 -2.22 5.48
C ALA A 291 20.97 -3.13 5.93
N LEU A 292 19.73 -2.85 5.50
CA LEU A 292 18.69 -3.88 5.44
C LEU A 292 19.36 -5.11 4.86
N LYS A 293 19.52 -6.16 5.67
CA LYS A 293 20.08 -7.41 5.17
C LYS A 293 19.24 -7.75 3.96
N ARG A 294 19.90 -7.77 2.80
CA ARG A 294 19.40 -8.39 1.60
C ARG A 294 18.89 -9.76 2.06
N GLN A 295 17.58 -9.94 2.22
CA GLN A 295 17.03 -11.26 1.96
C GLN A 295 17.35 -11.42 0.48
N GLU A 296 18.48 -12.09 0.23
CA GLU A 296 18.85 -12.50 -1.11
C GLU A 296 17.58 -13.02 -1.75
N ASN A 297 17.31 -12.53 -2.96
CA ASN A 297 16.35 -13.14 -3.84
C ASN A 297 16.65 -14.65 -3.85
N LYS A 298 15.94 -15.42 -3.01
CA LYS A 298 15.40 -16.67 -3.47
C LYS A 298 14.46 -16.24 -4.57
N VAL A 299 15.03 -16.16 -5.77
CA VAL A 299 14.30 -16.24 -7.02
C VAL A 299 13.31 -17.36 -6.77
N LEU A 300 12.05 -17.01 -6.54
CA LEU A 300 10.98 -17.98 -6.61
C LEU A 300 11.15 -18.60 -7.99
N PRO A 301 11.37 -19.93 -8.09
CA PRO A 301 11.52 -20.55 -9.39
C PRO A 301 10.34 -20.11 -10.25
N ARG A 302 10.63 -19.63 -11.47
CA ARG A 302 9.59 -19.34 -12.46
C ARG A 302 8.66 -20.54 -12.46
N VAL A 303 7.39 -20.33 -12.15
CA VAL A 303 6.35 -21.29 -12.49
C VAL A 303 6.44 -21.43 -14.00
N PRO A 304 6.76 -22.61 -14.55
CA PRO A 304 6.67 -22.82 -15.99
C PRO A 304 5.23 -22.53 -16.41
N GLY A 305 5.06 -21.72 -17.45
CA GLY A 305 3.79 -21.66 -18.18
C GLY A 305 3.44 -23.00 -18.80
#